data_AF-A0A6I4UAN2-F1
#
_entry.id   AF-A0A6I4UAN2-F1
#
_cell.length_a   1.000
_cell.length_b   1.000
_cell.length_c   1.000
_cell.angle_alpha   90.00
_cell.angle_beta   90.00
_cell.angle_gamma   90.00
#
_symmetry.space_group_name_H-M   'P 1'
#
loop_
_entity.id
_entity.type
_entity.pdbx_description
1 polymer ?
#
loop_
_entity_poly.entity_id
_entity_poly.type
_entity_poly.pdbx_seq_one_letter_code
_entity_poly.pdbx_strand_id
1 'polypeptide(L)'
;MGKSIASRFENIDVTRSVLRAVIINDDELTLEMDFCLEPAHPDYETPGAGDDCCFHPGLLKFAGISKLGLERAEHPDQTQRRFAIQSFNIEGTKFDMACEWGTIHLQARSIRVLTE
;
A
#
# COMPACT_ATOMS: atom_id res chain seq x y z
N MET A 1 -14.01 -20.09 3.11
CA MET A 1 -14.14 -18.83 3.87
C MET A 1 -13.02 -17.91 3.42
N GLY A 2 -13.32 -16.88 2.63
CA GLY A 2 -12.30 -15.95 2.16
C GLY A 2 -11.80 -15.11 3.33
N LYS A 3 -10.48 -15.12 3.59
CA LYS A 3 -9.86 -14.20 4.54
C LYS A 3 -10.24 -12.77 4.13
N SER A 4 -10.81 -12.00 5.04
CA SER A 4 -11.13 -10.59 4.80
C SER A 4 -9.85 -9.85 4.38
N ILE A 5 -9.96 -8.84 3.53
CA ILE A 5 -8.80 -8.01 3.19
C ILE A 5 -8.16 -7.38 4.42
N ALA A 6 -8.95 -7.04 5.44
CA ALA A 6 -8.45 -6.53 6.71
C ALA A 6 -7.48 -7.52 7.40
N SER A 7 -7.72 -8.83 7.30
CA SER A 7 -6.82 -9.83 7.88
C SER A 7 -5.54 -10.04 7.08
N ARG A 8 -5.38 -9.38 5.92
CA ARG A 8 -4.11 -9.34 5.18
C ARG A 8 -3.18 -8.24 5.68
N PHE A 9 -3.72 -7.30 6.44
CA PHE A 9 -2.96 -6.24 7.12
C PHE A 9 -2.87 -6.51 8.62
N GLU A 10 -3.16 -7.74 9.05
CA GLU A 10 -3.01 -8.15 10.45
C GLU A 10 -1.52 -8.09 10.82
N ASN A 11 -1.19 -7.39 11.90
CA ASN A 11 0.18 -7.10 12.34
C ASN A 11 1.00 -6.30 11.31
N ILE A 12 0.34 -5.46 10.50
CA ILE A 12 1.00 -4.50 9.61
C ILE A 12 0.51 -3.10 9.97
N ASP A 13 1.43 -2.22 10.34
CA ASP A 13 1.13 -0.80 10.51
C ASP A 13 1.16 -0.10 9.15
N VAL A 14 -0.01 0.01 8.53
CA VAL A 14 -0.16 0.64 7.22
C VAL A 14 0.13 2.15 7.26
N THR A 15 -0.03 2.81 8.41
CA THR A 15 0.25 4.25 8.53
C THR A 15 1.74 4.55 8.58
N ARG A 16 2.54 3.59 9.07
CA ARG A 16 4.01 3.66 9.06
C ARG A 16 4.64 3.00 7.83
N SER A 17 3.83 2.32 7.02
CA SER A 17 4.23 1.78 5.73
C SER A 17 4.44 2.90 4.72
N VAL A 18 5.17 2.62 3.64
CA VAL A 18 5.45 3.62 2.60
C VAL A 18 5.13 3.08 1.22
N LEU A 19 4.58 3.94 0.37
CA LEU A 19 4.39 3.66 -1.04
C LEU A 19 5.71 3.83 -1.78
N ARG A 20 6.06 2.89 -2.64
CA ARG A 20 7.29 2.90 -3.46
C ARG A 20 7.02 3.30 -4.89
N ALA A 21 5.99 2.70 -5.49
CA ALA A 21 5.64 2.94 -6.88
C ALA A 21 4.14 2.72 -7.13
N VAL A 22 3.64 3.42 -8.14
CA VAL A 22 2.28 3.25 -8.68
C VAL A 22 2.43 2.82 -10.12
N ILE A 23 1.99 1.60 -10.43
CA ILE A 23 2.10 0.99 -11.76
C ILE A 23 0.68 0.75 -12.28
N ILE A 24 0.36 1.34 -13.43
CA ILE A 24 -0.95 1.25 -14.06
C ILE A 24 -0.80 0.47 -15.37
N ASN A 25 -1.61 -0.57 -15.54
CA ASN A 25 -1.70 -1.34 -16.78
C ASN A 25 -3.18 -1.55 -17.09
N ASP A 26 -3.66 -1.20 -18.30
CA ASP A 26 -5.04 -1.40 -18.78
C ASP A 26 -6.15 -1.35 -17.70
N ASP A 27 -6.54 -2.49 -17.12
CA ASP A 27 -7.61 -2.64 -16.11
C ASP A 27 -7.11 -2.99 -14.69
N GLU A 28 -5.79 -2.89 -14.47
CA GLU A 28 -5.08 -3.19 -13.24
C GLU A 28 -4.27 -2.00 -12.70
N LEU A 29 -4.22 -1.90 -11.37
CA LEU A 29 -3.34 -0.99 -10.64
C LEU A 29 -2.51 -1.84 -9.67
N THR A 30 -1.19 -1.68 -9.70
CA THR A 30 -0.28 -2.26 -8.72
C THR A 30 0.39 -1.14 -7.94
N LEU A 31 0.25 -1.21 -6.62
CA LEU A 31 1.02 -0.37 -5.70
C LEU A 31 2.15 -1.21 -5.13
N GLU A 32 3.38 -0.76 -5.31
CA GLU A 32 4.54 -1.32 -4.62
C GLU A 32 4.68 -0.64 -3.26
N MET A 33 4.81 -1.42 -2.20
CA MET A 33 4.78 -0.96 -0.82
C MET A 33 5.98 -1.53 -0.07
N ASP A 34 6.55 -0.74 0.84
CA ASP A 34 7.34 -1.29 1.95
C ASP A 34 6.41 -1.30 3.18
N PHE A 35 5.93 -2.47 3.59
CA PHE A 35 5.05 -2.66 4.74
C PHE A 35 5.82 -2.62 6.04
N CYS A 36 5.35 -1.84 7.00
CA CYS A 36 5.89 -1.79 8.35
C CYS A 36 5.27 -2.91 9.19
N LEU A 37 6.03 -3.99 9.40
CA LEU A 37 5.57 -5.15 10.17
C LEU A 37 5.59 -4.86 11.67
N GLU A 38 4.56 -5.31 12.37
CA GLU A 38 4.50 -5.28 13.83
C GLU A 38 5.13 -6.55 14.44
N PRO A 39 5.58 -6.52 15.71
CA PRO A 39 6.26 -7.66 16.36
C PRO A 39 5.50 -8.99 16.37
N ALA A 40 4.17 -8.96 16.21
CA ALA A 40 3.33 -10.15 16.14
C ALA A 40 3.27 -10.79 14.74
N HIS A 41 3.83 -10.13 13.71
CA HIS A 41 3.89 -10.66 12.36
C HIS A 41 4.90 -11.83 12.30
N PRO A 42 4.59 -12.95 11.63
CA PRO A 42 5.48 -14.13 11.57
C PRO A 42 6.84 -13.83 10.95
N ASP A 43 6.87 -12.94 9.96
CA ASP A 43 8.09 -12.52 9.26
C ASP A 43 8.73 -11.27 9.88
N TYR A 44 8.31 -10.88 11.10
CA TYR A 44 8.89 -9.74 11.78
C TYR A 44 10.34 -10.02 12.19
N GLU A 45 11.21 -9.10 11.85
CA GLU A 45 12.59 -9.05 12.34
C GLU A 45 12.81 -7.75 13.12
N THR A 46 13.58 -7.82 14.20
CA THR A 46 13.96 -6.62 14.96
C THR A 46 14.66 -5.63 14.02
N PRO A 47 14.16 -4.39 13.86
CA PRO A 47 14.75 -3.41 12.97
C PRO A 47 16.22 -3.15 13.31
N GLY A 48 17.03 -2.90 12.27
CA GLY A 48 18.43 -2.54 12.43
C GLY A 48 18.61 -1.23 13.19
N ALA A 49 19.84 -0.98 13.66
CA ALA A 49 20.16 0.29 14.30
C ALA A 49 19.98 1.45 13.30
N GLY A 50 18.98 2.31 13.55
CA GLY A 50 18.63 3.44 12.68
C GLY A 50 17.40 3.23 11.79
N ASP A 51 16.81 2.02 11.80
CA ASP A 51 15.54 1.77 11.13
C ASP A 51 14.38 1.97 12.10
N ASP A 52 13.39 2.76 11.68
CA ASP A 52 12.19 3.01 12.49
C ASP A 52 11.25 1.80 12.52
N CYS A 53 11.28 0.95 11.49
CA CYS A 53 10.39 -0.21 11.38
C CYS A 53 11.03 -1.39 10.62
N CYS A 54 10.46 -2.58 10.82
CA CYS A 54 10.74 -3.77 10.02
C CYS A 54 10.00 -3.62 8.69
N PHE A 55 10.70 -3.07 7.70
CA PHE A 55 10.13 -2.86 6.37
C PHE A 55 10.23 -4.14 5.55
N HIS A 56 9.07 -4.62 5.09
CA HIS A 56 8.99 -5.77 4.20
C HIS A 56 8.37 -5.35 2.86
N PRO A 57 9.03 -5.63 1.72
CA PRO A 57 8.45 -5.33 0.41
C PRO A 57 7.18 -6.15 0.19
N GLY A 58 6.21 -5.54 -0.49
CA GLY A 58 5.00 -6.22 -0.94
C GLY A 58 4.21 -5.38 -1.94
N LEU A 59 3.16 -5.98 -2.49
CA LEU A 59 2.35 -5.41 -3.57
C LEU A 59 0.87 -5.40 -3.18
N LEU A 60 0.18 -4.32 -3.53
CA LEU A 60 -1.28 -4.25 -3.59
C LEU A 60 -1.72 -4.24 -5.04
N LYS A 61 -2.37 -5.32 -5.47
CA LYS A 61 -2.90 -5.45 -6.83
C LYS A 61 -4.40 -5.28 -6.84
N PHE A 62 -4.87 -4.35 -7.66
CA PHE A 62 -6.27 -4.07 -7.92
C PHE A 62 -6.58 -4.48 -9.36
N ALA A 63 -7.64 -5.25 -9.57
CA ALA A 63 -8.05 -5.72 -10.89
C ALA A 63 -9.55 -5.52 -11.12
N GLY A 64 -9.93 -5.35 -12.39
CA GLY A 64 -11.30 -5.04 -12.78
C GLY A 64 -11.73 -3.67 -12.25
N ILE A 65 -10.89 -2.66 -12.47
CA ILE A 65 -11.12 -1.29 -12.01
C ILE A 65 -12.28 -0.66 -12.80
N SER A 66 -13.32 -0.21 -12.10
CA SER A 66 -14.46 0.50 -12.69
C SER A 66 -14.36 2.01 -12.57
N LYS A 67 -13.56 2.51 -11.62
CA LYS A 67 -13.29 3.93 -11.41
C LYS A 67 -11.86 4.09 -10.91
N LEU A 68 -11.11 5.00 -11.52
CA LEU A 68 -9.76 5.37 -11.11
C LEU A 68 -9.63 6.90 -11.10
N GLY A 69 -9.24 7.45 -9.96
CA GLY A 69 -8.84 8.84 -9.78
C GLY A 69 -7.45 8.87 -9.17
N LEU A 70 -6.53 9.55 -9.84
CA LEU A 70 -5.17 9.75 -9.39
C LEU A 70 -4.87 11.25 -9.40
N GLU A 71 -4.58 11.79 -8.22
CA GLU A 71 -4.25 13.19 -8.03
C GLU A 71 -2.80 13.26 -7.54
N ARG A 72 -1.86 13.50 -8.46
CA ARG A 72 -0.45 13.62 -8.10
C ARG A 72 -0.21 14.89 -7.28
N ALA A 73 0.64 14.79 -6.26
CA ALA A 73 1.12 15.97 -5.56
C ALA A 73 1.85 16.92 -6.53
N GLU A 74 1.82 18.24 -6.28
CA GLU A 74 2.36 19.25 -7.21
C GLU A 74 3.89 19.23 -7.33
N HIS A 75 4.59 18.55 -6.40
CA HIS A 75 6.06 18.50 -6.36
C HIS A 75 6.59 17.15 -5.83
N PRO A 76 6.41 16.03 -6.54
CA PRO A 76 7.10 14.81 -6.17
C PRO A 76 8.59 15.03 -6.50
N ASP A 77 9.45 15.03 -5.49
CA ASP A 77 10.89 14.95 -5.71
C ASP A 77 11.16 13.71 -6.58
N GLN A 78 11.71 13.90 -7.78
CA GLN A 78 11.93 12.82 -8.74
C GLN A 78 12.94 11.79 -8.24
N THR A 79 13.67 12.10 -7.17
CA THR A 79 14.61 11.20 -6.49
C THR A 79 13.99 10.46 -5.30
N GLN A 80 12.82 10.89 -4.84
CA GLN A 80 12.11 10.27 -3.73
C GLN A 80 11.51 8.93 -4.17
N ARG A 81 11.90 7.88 -3.44
CA ARG A 81 11.49 6.50 -3.73
C ARG A 81 10.52 5.93 -2.69
N ARG A 82 10.31 6.63 -1.58
CA ARG A 82 9.44 6.24 -0.48
C ARG A 82 8.51 7.42 -0.18
N PHE A 83 7.22 7.20 -0.30
CA PHE A 83 6.19 8.19 -0.07
C PHE A 83 5.41 7.82 1.19
N ALA A 84 5.49 8.66 2.21
CA ALA A 84 4.81 8.43 3.48
C ALA A 84 3.29 8.44 3.28
N ILE A 85 2.62 7.48 3.93
CA ILE A 85 1.17 7.33 3.86
C ILE A 85 0.53 8.21 4.94
N GLN A 86 -0.45 9.02 4.55
CA GLN A 86 -1.20 9.91 5.43
C GLN A 86 -2.55 9.31 5.77
N SER A 87 -3.19 8.62 4.83
CA SER A 87 -4.42 7.88 5.05
C SER A 87 -4.49 6.66 4.14
N PHE A 88 -5.12 5.59 4.64
CA PHE A 88 -5.33 4.35 3.91
C PHE A 88 -6.65 3.74 4.34
N ASN A 89 -7.56 3.52 3.40
CA ASN A 89 -8.88 2.96 3.66
C ASN A 89 -9.30 1.99 2.57
N ILE A 90 -9.80 0.82 2.99
CA ILE A 90 -10.42 -0.17 2.12
C ILE A 90 -11.80 -0.48 2.67
N GLU A 91 -12.84 -0.18 1.89
CA GLU A 91 -14.23 -0.46 2.24
C GLU A 91 -14.92 -1.20 1.09
N GLY A 92 -15.08 -2.51 1.25
CA GLY A 92 -15.65 -3.39 0.22
C GLY A 92 -14.81 -3.37 -1.06
N THR A 93 -15.35 -2.75 -2.12
CA THR A 93 -14.67 -2.59 -3.42
C THR A 93 -13.96 -1.25 -3.58
N LYS A 94 -14.11 -0.33 -2.63
CA LYS A 94 -13.54 1.01 -2.68
C LYS A 94 -12.20 1.04 -1.95
N PHE A 95 -11.24 1.72 -2.57
CA PHE A 95 -9.95 2.00 -1.96
C PHE A 95 -9.65 3.50 -2.07
N ASP A 96 -9.25 4.09 -0.95
CA ASP A 96 -8.81 5.47 -0.84
C ASP A 96 -7.47 5.51 -0.11
N MET A 97 -6.49 6.19 -0.68
CA MET A 97 -5.19 6.39 -0.04
C MET A 97 -4.67 7.79 -0.33
N ALA A 98 -4.17 8.49 0.69
CA ALA A 98 -3.42 9.72 0.54
C ALA A 98 -1.97 9.48 1.00
N CYS A 99 -1.01 9.90 0.20
CA CYS A 99 0.41 9.80 0.50
C CYS A 99 1.18 10.95 -0.16
N GLU A 100 2.48 11.05 0.12
CA GLU A 100 3.33 12.11 -0.46
C GLU A 100 3.42 12.05 -2.00
N TRP A 101 3.16 10.89 -2.62
CA TRP A 101 3.08 10.77 -4.08
C TRP A 101 1.84 11.48 -4.63
N GLY A 102 0.76 11.52 -3.84
CA GLY A 102 -0.55 11.99 -4.23
C GLY A 102 -1.69 11.18 -3.60
N THR A 103 -2.90 11.42 -4.10
CA THR A 103 -4.12 10.76 -3.66
C THR A 103 -4.59 9.75 -4.70
N ILE A 104 -4.99 8.57 -4.24
CA ILE A 104 -5.49 7.46 -5.04
C ILE A 104 -6.91 7.15 -4.57
N HIS A 105 -7.86 7.24 -5.50
CA HIS A 105 -9.25 6.85 -5.30
C HIS A 105 -9.63 5.84 -6.37
N LEU A 106 -10.01 4.63 -5.98
CA LEU A 106 -10.44 3.63 -6.95
C LEU A 106 -11.57 2.75 -6.46
N GLN A 107 -12.24 2.13 -7.43
CA GLN A 107 -13.18 1.06 -7.21
C GLN A 107 -12.78 -0.15 -8.06
N ALA A 108 -12.52 -1.28 -7.42
CA ALA A 108 -12.05 -2.51 -8.07
C ALA A 108 -12.85 -3.73 -7.63
N ARG A 109 -13.02 -4.68 -8.54
CA ARG A 109 -13.69 -5.97 -8.25
C ARG A 109 -12.83 -6.91 -7.43
N SER A 110 -11.51 -6.80 -7.56
CA SER A 110 -10.56 -7.64 -6.83
C SER A 110 -9.44 -6.79 -6.26
N ILE A 111 -9.10 -7.04 -5.00
CA ILE A 111 -7.96 -6.46 -4.31
C ILE A 111 -7.15 -7.62 -3.73
N ARG A 112 -5.85 -7.66 -4.01
CA ARG A 112 -4.94 -8.70 -3.55
C ARG A 112 -3.72 -8.07 -2.91
N VAL A 113 -3.36 -8.60 -1.74
CA VAL A 113 -2.11 -8.30 -1.05
C VAL A 113 -1.14 -9.45 -1.34
N LEU A 114 0.02 -9.12 -1.90
CA LEU A 114 1.11 -10.06 -2.17
C LEU A 114 2.32 -9.61 -1.36
N THR A 115 2.61 -10.31 -0.28
CA THR A 115 3.87 -10.18 0.46
C THR A 115 4.72 -11.38 0.06
N GLU A 116 5.99 -11.14 -0.30
CA GLU A 116 6.95 -12.22 -0.53
C GLU A 116 7.46 -12.81 0.78
#